data_AF-A0A8J4Y2C2-F1
#
_entry.id   AF-A0A8J4Y2C2-F1
#
_cell.length_a   1.000
_cell.length_b   1.000
_cell.length_c   1.000
_cell.angle_alpha   90.00
_cell.angle_beta   90.00
_cell.angle_gamma   90.00
#
_symmetry.space_group_name_H-M   'P 1'
#
loop_
_entity.id
_entity.type
_entity.pdbx_description
1 polymer ?
#
loop_
_entity_poly.entity_id
_entity_poly.type
_entity_poly.pdbx_seq_one_letter_code
_entity_poly.pdbx_strand_id
1 'polypeptide(L)'
;MSRVKVEGKNVVIVGGDVGVVKVTQVGSALPRYACDYWRAPDGRGPAPLRWCAPEVLCQSSFSPASDVWSFGVTLWEILTLARRRPHHHLSDDLLFHALVSTHAHVLTPPPADDAYATPQVQLTPPAWCPREVQDVMTSCWRPHPTHRPSFTTIHTILAGHATSRL
;
A
#
# COMPACT_ATOMS: atom_id res chain seq x y z
N MET A 1 18.52 5.72 -21.29
CA MET A 1 18.44 5.28 -19.88
C MET A 1 17.01 5.37 -19.40
N SER A 2 16.24 4.30 -19.58
CA SER A 2 14.83 4.20 -19.18
C SER A 2 14.74 3.97 -17.67
N ARG A 3 14.51 5.06 -16.90
CA ARG A 3 14.22 4.98 -15.47
C ARG A 3 12.75 4.61 -15.28
N VAL A 4 12.46 3.32 -15.14
CA VAL A 4 11.17 2.90 -14.58
C VAL A 4 11.29 3.07 -13.07
N LYS A 5 10.52 3.98 -12.49
CA LYS A 5 10.48 4.22 -11.05
C LYS A 5 9.18 3.67 -10.52
N VAL A 6 9.28 2.81 -9.53
CA VAL A 6 8.13 2.39 -8.75
C VAL A 6 8.08 3.23 -7.48
N GLU A 7 6.92 3.80 -7.17
CA GLU A 7 6.79 4.89 -6.20
C GLU A 7 6.22 4.47 -4.83
N GLY A 8 6.52 3.25 -4.40
CA GLY A 8 6.44 2.91 -2.98
C GLY A 8 7.49 3.73 -2.23
N LYS A 9 7.07 4.77 -1.51
CA LYS A 9 7.93 5.89 -1.03
C LYS A 9 9.08 5.57 -0.07
N ASN A 10 9.40 4.28 0.12
CA ASN A 10 10.63 3.82 0.76
C ASN A 10 11.51 2.92 -0.14
N VAL A 11 11.30 2.87 -1.47
CA VAL A 11 12.12 2.05 -2.37
C VAL A 11 12.95 2.93 -3.29
N VAL A 12 14.28 2.81 -3.23
CA VAL A 12 15.20 3.37 -4.22
C VAL A 12 15.87 2.22 -4.95
N ILE A 13 15.61 2.13 -6.24
CA ILE A 13 16.38 1.29 -7.15
C ILE A 13 17.77 1.94 -7.26
N VAL A 14 18.77 1.35 -6.62
CA VAL A 14 20.16 1.82 -6.70
C VAL A 14 20.79 1.19 -7.94
N GLY A 15 21.09 2.03 -8.93
CA GLY A 15 21.78 1.60 -10.14
C GLY A 15 23.20 1.14 -9.85
N GLY A 16 23.52 -0.06 -10.31
CA GLY A 16 24.84 -0.69 -10.24
C GLY A 16 24.84 -2.01 -11.02
N ASP A 17 23.76 -2.79 -10.87
CA ASP A 17 23.44 -4.00 -11.64
C ASP A 17 21.93 -4.03 -11.96
N VAL A 18 21.53 -4.63 -13.09
CA VAL A 18 20.11 -4.81 -13.45
C VAL A 18 19.43 -5.71 -12.40
N GLY A 19 18.35 -5.24 -11.80
CA GLY A 19 17.52 -6.05 -10.89
C GLY A 19 17.79 -5.88 -9.39
N VAL A 20 18.76 -5.04 -8.98
CA VAL A 20 18.98 -4.76 -7.54
C VAL A 20 18.09 -3.61 -7.06
N VAL A 21 17.33 -3.85 -6.00
CA VAL A 21 16.43 -2.88 -5.37
C VAL A 21 16.80 -2.71 -3.90
N LYS A 22 16.85 -1.46 -3.40
CA LYS A 22 17.14 -1.16 -1.99
C LYS A 22 16.03 -0.33 -1.36
N VAL A 23 15.73 -0.61 -0.11
CA VAL A 23 14.76 0.15 0.69
C VAL A 23 15.49 1.30 1.40
N THR A 24 14.90 2.49 1.46
CA THR A 24 15.46 3.69 2.07
C THR A 24 14.36 4.63 2.58
N GLN A 25 14.67 5.46 3.57
CA GLN A 25 13.74 6.38 4.22
C GLN A 25 14.12 7.84 3.90
N VAL A 26 14.03 8.23 2.64
CA VAL A 26 14.32 9.62 2.20
C VAL A 26 13.12 10.31 1.55
N GLY A 27 12.01 9.59 1.32
CA GLY A 27 10.86 10.09 0.57
C GLY A 27 10.21 11.34 1.18
N SER A 28 10.12 11.42 2.51
CA SER A 28 9.44 12.53 3.19
C SER A 28 10.19 13.87 3.12
N ALA A 29 11.50 13.83 2.90
CA ALA A 29 12.34 15.03 2.86
C ALA A 29 12.48 15.63 1.44
N LEU A 30 11.94 14.97 0.41
CA LEU A 30 12.13 15.36 -0.98
C LEU A 30 10.93 16.17 -1.50
N PRO A 31 11.12 17.46 -1.88
CA PRO A 31 10.02 18.34 -2.31
C PRO A 31 9.18 17.78 -3.46
N ARG A 32 9.81 17.03 -4.37
CA ARG A 32 9.14 16.36 -5.50
C ARG A 32 8.06 15.35 -5.09
N TYR A 33 8.00 14.94 -3.83
CA TYR A 33 7.01 14.01 -3.31
C TYR A 33 6.01 14.64 -2.36
N ALA A 34 6.07 15.97 -2.16
CA ALA A 34 5.19 16.67 -1.23
C ALA A 34 3.71 16.42 -1.53
N CYS A 35 3.33 16.25 -2.80
CA CYS A 35 1.95 16.00 -3.23
C CYS A 35 1.37 14.64 -2.80
N ASP A 36 2.19 13.66 -2.42
CA ASP A 36 1.67 12.41 -1.83
C ASP A 36 1.84 12.31 -0.31
N TYR A 37 2.11 13.43 0.34
CA TYR A 37 1.94 13.55 1.78
C TYR A 37 0.72 14.41 2.07
N TRP A 38 -0.35 13.76 2.53
CA TRP A 38 -1.55 14.42 3.01
C TRP A 38 -1.24 15.16 4.32
N ARG A 39 -1.82 16.35 4.48
CA ARG A 39 -1.71 17.13 5.71
C ARG A 39 -3.04 17.05 6.45
N ALA A 40 -2.99 16.49 7.65
CA ALA A 40 -4.18 16.36 8.46
C ALA A 40 -4.69 17.76 8.90
N PRO A 41 -6.01 18.00 8.87
CA PRO A 41 -6.60 19.26 9.33
C PRO A 41 -6.35 19.56 10.82
N ASP A 42 -6.10 18.53 11.61
CA ASP A 42 -5.86 18.61 13.07
C ASP A 42 -4.42 19.02 13.45
N GLY A 43 -3.61 19.41 12.46
CA GLY A 43 -2.25 19.89 12.68
C GLY A 43 -1.20 18.79 12.85
N ARG A 44 -1.57 17.50 12.68
CA ARG A 44 -0.58 16.43 12.58
C ARG A 44 0.35 16.65 11.38
N GLY A 45 1.59 16.18 11.53
CA GLY A 45 2.58 16.24 10.47
C GLY A 45 2.14 15.51 9.19
N PRO A 46 2.77 15.80 8.04
CA PRO A 46 2.44 15.17 6.76
C PRO A 46 2.50 13.64 6.82
N ALA A 47 1.45 12.96 6.33
CA ALA A 47 1.32 11.51 6.35
C ALA A 47 1.23 10.91 4.93
N PRO A 48 1.84 9.75 4.65
CA PRO A 48 1.73 9.08 3.36
C PRO A 48 0.40 8.31 3.25
N LEU A 49 -0.72 9.04 3.29
CA LEU A 49 -2.09 8.52 3.45
C LEU A 49 -2.39 7.28 2.60
N ARG A 50 -2.00 7.30 1.32
CA ARG A 50 -2.28 6.26 0.33
C ARG A 50 -1.52 4.94 0.52
N TRP A 51 -0.46 4.95 1.32
CA TRP A 51 0.29 3.76 1.72
C TRP A 51 -0.03 3.34 3.15
N CYS A 52 -0.72 4.18 3.91
CA CYS A 52 -0.91 4.00 5.33
C CYS A 52 -1.97 2.93 5.62
N ALA A 53 -1.67 2.04 6.58
CA ALA A 53 -2.64 1.07 7.06
C ALA A 53 -3.72 1.76 7.91
N PRO A 54 -4.97 1.24 7.92
CA PRO A 54 -6.08 1.81 8.70
C PRO A 54 -5.74 2.05 10.19
N GLU A 55 -5.11 1.08 10.84
CA GLU A 55 -4.76 1.13 12.26
C GLU A 55 -3.68 2.18 12.59
N VAL A 56 -2.79 2.48 11.63
CA VAL A 56 -1.76 3.51 11.79
C VAL A 56 -2.41 4.90 11.80
N LEU A 57 -3.40 5.13 10.93
CA LEU A 57 -4.12 6.41 10.89
C LEU A 57 -4.96 6.65 12.14
N CYS A 58 -5.63 5.60 12.64
CA CYS A 58 -6.52 5.72 13.79
C CYS A 58 -5.76 5.77 15.13
N GLN A 59 -4.70 4.98 15.27
CA GLN A 59 -4.08 4.71 16.58
C GLN A 59 -2.56 4.96 16.60
N SER A 60 -1.95 5.37 15.48
CA SER A 60 -0.48 5.46 15.34
C SER A 60 0.24 4.13 15.67
N SER A 61 -0.43 3.01 15.44
CA SER A 61 0.08 1.66 15.73
C SER A 61 0.91 1.13 14.56
N PHE A 62 2.21 1.43 14.56
CA PHE A 62 3.16 0.93 13.57
C PHE A 62 3.61 -0.49 13.92
N SER A 63 3.59 -1.39 12.94
CA SER A 63 3.94 -2.80 13.10
C SER A 63 4.42 -3.42 11.79
N PRO A 64 5.03 -4.62 11.81
CA PRO A 64 5.31 -5.36 10.59
C PRO A 64 4.06 -5.58 9.72
N ALA A 65 2.87 -5.70 10.32
CA ALA A 65 1.62 -5.86 9.58
C ALA A 65 1.18 -4.56 8.86
N SER A 66 1.48 -3.37 9.41
CA SER A 66 1.25 -2.10 8.72
C SER A 66 2.26 -1.88 7.58
N ASP A 67 3.48 -2.40 7.74
CA ASP A 67 4.48 -2.40 6.67
C ASP A 67 4.05 -3.33 5.52
N VAL A 68 3.43 -4.47 5.82
CA VAL A 68 2.84 -5.36 4.81
C VAL A 68 1.74 -4.67 4.01
N TRP A 69 0.87 -3.87 4.65
CA TRP A 69 -0.12 -3.07 3.93
C TRP A 69 0.54 -2.09 2.94
N SER A 70 1.55 -1.36 3.43
CA SER A 70 2.34 -0.41 2.64
C SER A 70 3.07 -1.11 1.48
N PHE A 71 3.56 -2.33 1.71
CA PHE A 71 4.17 -3.17 0.69
C PHE A 71 3.15 -3.59 -0.38
N GLY A 72 1.92 -3.94 -0.01
CA GLY A 72 0.86 -4.23 -0.98
C GLY A 72 0.64 -3.09 -1.97
N VAL A 73 0.60 -1.83 -1.46
CA VAL A 73 0.50 -0.63 -2.30
C VAL A 73 1.74 -0.48 -3.18
N THR A 74 2.93 -0.67 -2.62
CA THR A 74 4.19 -0.64 -3.37
C THR A 74 4.20 -1.68 -4.50
N LEU A 75 3.76 -2.91 -4.23
CA LEU A 75 3.67 -3.98 -5.22
C LEU A 75 2.68 -3.62 -6.34
N TRP A 76 1.54 -3.01 -6.00
CA TRP A 76 0.60 -2.51 -7.00
C TRP A 76 1.24 -1.46 -7.91
N GLU A 77 2.04 -0.55 -7.35
CA GLU A 77 2.79 0.43 -8.13
C GLU A 77 3.86 -0.23 -9.00
N ILE A 78 4.54 -1.28 -8.50
CA ILE A 78 5.54 -2.03 -9.29
C ILE A 78 4.86 -2.54 -10.54
N LEU A 79 3.73 -3.22 -10.35
CA LEU A 79 3.04 -3.87 -11.44
C LEU A 79 2.45 -2.82 -12.39
N THR A 80 1.82 -1.76 -11.89
CA THR A 80 1.25 -0.69 -12.74
C THR A 80 2.30 0.27 -13.33
N LEU A 81 3.59 0.01 -13.11
CA LEU A 81 4.72 0.83 -13.56
C LEU A 81 4.60 2.29 -13.08
N ALA A 82 4.03 2.50 -11.89
CA ALA A 82 3.70 3.81 -11.31
C ALA A 82 2.99 4.77 -12.28
N ARG A 83 2.23 4.25 -13.25
CA ARG A 83 1.52 5.10 -14.25
C ARG A 83 0.36 5.89 -13.65
N ARG A 84 -0.12 5.48 -12.46
CA ARG A 84 -1.21 6.13 -11.75
C ARG A 84 -0.88 6.14 -10.26
N ARG A 85 -1.29 7.22 -9.59
CA ARG A 85 -1.25 7.31 -8.12
C ARG A 85 -2.18 6.24 -7.51
N PRO A 86 -1.79 5.56 -6.42
CA PRO A 86 -2.70 4.70 -5.68
C PRO A 86 -3.98 5.46 -5.30
N HIS A 87 -5.14 4.84 -5.47
CA HIS A 87 -6.46 5.43 -5.17
C HIS A 87 -6.73 6.76 -5.90
N HIS A 88 -6.15 6.99 -7.08
CA HIS A 88 -6.30 8.25 -7.84
C HIS A 88 -7.75 8.71 -8.09
N HIS A 89 -8.74 7.83 -7.96
CA HIS A 89 -10.16 8.13 -8.09
C HIS A 89 -10.79 8.72 -6.82
N LEU A 90 -10.08 8.73 -5.69
CA LEU A 90 -10.52 9.26 -4.41
C LEU A 90 -9.74 10.53 -4.05
N SER A 91 -10.46 11.53 -3.52
CA SER A 91 -9.84 12.65 -2.80
C SER A 91 -9.17 12.14 -1.52
N ASP A 92 -8.23 12.91 -0.98
CA ASP A 92 -7.55 12.51 0.25
C ASP A 92 -8.53 12.43 1.43
N ASP A 93 -9.52 13.32 1.53
CA ASP A 93 -10.54 13.28 2.59
C ASP A 93 -11.42 12.02 2.50
N LEU A 94 -11.90 11.68 1.30
CA LEU A 94 -12.71 10.47 1.11
C LEU A 94 -11.89 9.21 1.41
N LEU A 95 -10.61 9.19 1.02
CA LEU A 95 -9.73 8.07 1.33
C LEU A 95 -9.46 7.95 2.83
N PHE A 96 -9.22 9.07 3.52
CA PHE A 96 -9.04 9.10 4.97
C PHE A 96 -10.28 8.52 5.67
N HIS A 97 -11.48 8.99 5.33
CA HIS A 97 -12.72 8.47 5.88
C HIS A 97 -12.90 6.97 5.61
N ALA A 98 -12.64 6.51 4.38
CA ALA A 98 -12.77 5.11 4.03
C ALA A 98 -11.78 4.21 4.80
N LEU A 99 -10.54 4.66 5.02
CA LEU A 99 -9.54 3.94 5.81
C LEU A 99 -9.94 3.89 7.29
N VAL A 100 -10.41 4.99 7.87
CA VAL A 100 -10.89 5.03 9.26
C VAL A 100 -12.10 4.10 9.45
N SER A 101 -13.06 4.10 8.53
CA SER A 101 -14.19 3.18 8.55
C SER A 101 -13.74 1.72 8.42
N THR A 102 -12.73 1.43 7.60
CA THR A 102 -12.15 0.09 7.47
C THR A 102 -11.61 -0.41 8.81
N HIS A 103 -10.94 0.44 9.59
CA HIS A 103 -10.48 0.10 10.95
C HIS A 103 -11.65 -0.09 11.92
N ALA A 104 -12.65 0.79 11.88
CA ALA A 104 -13.81 0.73 12.76
C ALA A 104 -14.58 -0.60 12.58
N HIS A 105 -14.77 -1.04 11.33
CA HIS A 105 -15.47 -2.31 11.02
C HIS A 105 -14.74 -3.55 11.53
N VAL A 106 -13.42 -3.47 11.76
CA VAL A 106 -12.67 -4.57 12.40
C VAL A 106 -13.03 -4.70 13.88
N LEU A 107 -13.24 -3.57 14.56
CA LEU A 107 -13.55 -3.53 15.99
C LEU A 107 -15.04 -3.75 16.26
N THR A 108 -15.90 -3.21 15.40
CA THR A 108 -17.36 -3.30 15.53
C THR A 108 -17.95 -3.39 14.12
N PRO A 109 -18.43 -4.57 13.70
CA PRO A 109 -19.09 -4.73 12.40
C PRO A 109 -20.30 -3.79 12.30
N PRO A 110 -20.52 -3.14 11.14
CA PRO A 110 -21.68 -2.30 10.96
C PRO A 110 -22.97 -3.15 11.05
N PRO A 111 -24.11 -2.55 11.47
CA PRO A 111 -25.41 -3.21 11.39
C PRO A 111 -25.69 -3.69 9.96
N ALA A 112 -26.40 -4.81 9.81
CA ALA A 112 -26.68 -5.42 8.50
C ALA A 112 -27.35 -4.47 7.49
N ASP A 113 -28.09 -3.47 7.98
CA ASP A 113 -28.86 -2.52 7.17
C ASP A 113 -28.12 -1.18 6.95
N ASP A 114 -27.02 -0.94 7.66
CA ASP A 114 -26.28 0.32 7.63
C ASP A 114 -25.12 0.23 6.62
N ALA A 115 -25.48 -0.14 5.40
CA ALA A 115 -24.57 -0.17 4.26
C ALA A 115 -24.39 1.24 3.71
N TYR A 116 -23.91 2.19 4.51
CA TYR A 116 -23.18 3.31 3.92
C TYR A 116 -22.01 2.67 3.18
N ALA A 117 -22.08 2.67 1.84
CA ALA A 117 -21.10 2.04 0.97
C ALA A 117 -19.76 2.77 1.16
N THR A 118 -18.97 2.31 2.13
CA THR A 118 -17.60 2.78 2.32
C THR A 118 -16.83 2.48 1.05
N PRO A 119 -16.20 3.47 0.41
CA PRO A 119 -15.41 3.24 -0.79
C PRO A 119 -14.39 2.13 -0.56
N GLN A 120 -14.24 1.25 -1.54
CA GLN A 120 -13.24 0.17 -1.46
C GLN A 120 -11.83 0.78 -1.41
N VAL A 121 -11.13 0.56 -0.30
CA VAL A 121 -9.74 1.02 -0.12
C VAL A 121 -8.70 0.04 -0.65
N GLN A 122 -9.11 -1.15 -1.08
CA GLN A 122 -8.21 -2.12 -1.70
C GLN A 122 -8.00 -1.75 -3.18
N LEU A 123 -6.73 -1.70 -3.62
CA LEU A 123 -6.43 -1.44 -5.03
C LEU A 123 -6.73 -2.68 -5.86
N THR A 124 -7.24 -2.49 -7.08
CA THR A 124 -7.48 -3.60 -8.01
C THR A 124 -6.15 -4.08 -8.59
N PRO A 125 -5.79 -5.36 -8.43
CA PRO A 125 -4.61 -5.93 -9.08
C PRO A 125 -4.75 -5.83 -10.62
N PRO A 126 -3.65 -5.60 -11.36
CA PRO A 126 -3.70 -5.58 -12.81
C PRO A 126 -4.05 -6.97 -13.39
N ALA A 127 -4.94 -7.02 -14.39
CA ALA A 127 -5.45 -8.27 -14.95
C ALA A 127 -4.40 -9.20 -15.59
N TRP A 128 -3.25 -8.65 -16.00
CA TRP A 128 -2.14 -9.41 -16.58
C TRP A 128 -1.25 -10.10 -15.54
N CYS A 129 -1.46 -9.81 -14.25
CA CYS A 129 -0.66 -10.34 -13.16
C CYS A 129 -1.06 -11.81 -12.86
N PRO A 130 -0.11 -12.73 -12.58
CA PRO A 130 -0.44 -14.09 -12.13
C PRO A 130 -1.34 -14.09 -10.90
N ARG A 131 -2.26 -15.05 -10.81
CA ARG A 131 -3.28 -15.12 -9.74
C ARG A 131 -2.64 -15.08 -8.36
N GLU A 132 -1.56 -15.81 -8.17
CA GLU A 132 -0.84 -15.91 -6.90
C GLU A 132 -0.26 -14.56 -6.45
N VAL A 133 0.20 -13.74 -7.40
CA VAL A 133 0.69 -12.39 -7.11
C VAL A 133 -0.47 -11.43 -6.83
N GLN A 134 -1.63 -11.61 -7.49
CA GLN A 134 -2.87 -10.90 -7.14
C GLN A 134 -3.35 -11.27 -5.73
N ASP A 135 -3.25 -12.54 -5.35
CA ASP A 135 -3.64 -13.05 -4.03
C ASP A 135 -2.71 -12.52 -2.94
N VAL A 136 -1.39 -12.48 -3.19
CA VAL A 136 -0.42 -11.79 -2.31
C VAL A 136 -0.80 -10.33 -2.15
N MET A 137 -1.05 -9.62 -3.25
CA MET A 137 -1.37 -8.20 -3.22
C MET A 137 -2.66 -7.93 -2.42
N THR A 138 -3.74 -8.67 -2.69
CA THR A 138 -5.02 -8.49 -2.00
C THR A 138 -4.99 -8.92 -0.53
N SER A 139 -4.19 -9.95 -0.19
CA SER A 139 -4.01 -10.37 1.21
C SER A 139 -3.21 -9.38 2.05
N CYS A 140 -2.38 -8.51 1.45
CA CYS A 140 -1.71 -7.42 2.16
C CYS A 140 -2.70 -6.40 2.73
N TRP A 141 -3.89 -6.27 2.15
CA TRP A 141 -4.91 -5.30 2.56
C TRP A 141 -6.09 -5.92 3.30
N ARG A 142 -5.85 -7.02 4.03
CA ARG A 142 -6.86 -7.52 4.99
C ARG A 142 -7.10 -6.46 6.08
N PRO A 143 -8.36 -6.15 6.42
CA PRO A 143 -8.67 -5.12 7.42
C PRO A 143 -7.99 -5.40 8.76
N HIS A 144 -8.14 -6.63 9.28
CA HIS A 144 -7.49 -7.03 10.53
C HIS A 144 -5.98 -7.30 10.31
N PRO A 145 -5.07 -6.66 11.08
CA PRO A 145 -3.62 -6.79 10.87
C PRO A 145 -3.08 -8.22 10.94
N THR A 146 -3.60 -9.06 11.84
CA THR A 146 -3.13 -10.46 11.99
C THR A 146 -3.52 -11.38 10.84
N HIS A 147 -4.43 -10.96 9.96
CA HIS A 147 -4.83 -11.73 8.78
C HIS A 147 -3.94 -11.43 7.56
N ARG A 148 -3.03 -10.47 7.67
CA ARG A 148 -2.07 -10.12 6.62
C ARG A 148 -0.91 -11.13 6.63
N PRO A 149 -0.35 -11.49 5.47
CA PRO A 149 0.77 -12.42 5.40
C PRO A 149 2.03 -11.81 6.00
N SER A 150 2.97 -12.66 6.43
CA SER A 150 4.31 -12.21 6.80
C SER A 150 5.15 -11.89 5.55
N PHE A 151 6.18 -11.04 5.68
CA PHE A 151 7.14 -10.83 4.60
C PHE A 151 7.84 -12.12 4.14
N THR A 152 8.09 -13.06 5.05
CA THR A 152 8.63 -14.39 4.71
C THR A 152 7.69 -15.14 3.76
N THR A 153 6.39 -15.15 4.06
CA THR A 153 5.36 -15.78 3.21
C THR A 153 5.29 -15.10 1.84
N ILE A 154 5.25 -13.76 1.83
CA ILE A 154 5.24 -12.96 0.59
C ILE A 154 6.47 -13.30 -0.27
N HIS A 155 7.66 -13.29 0.32
CA HIS A 155 8.90 -13.57 -0.38
C HIS A 155 8.89 -14.96 -1.01
N THR A 156 8.50 -15.99 -0.28
CA THR A 156 8.44 -17.37 -0.80
C THR A 156 7.55 -17.47 -2.03
N ILE A 157 6.37 -16.84 -2.01
CA ILE A 157 5.44 -16.85 -3.15
C ILE A 157 6.05 -16.10 -4.34
N LEU A 158 6.52 -14.86 -4.13
CA LEU A 158 7.06 -14.03 -5.22
C LEU A 158 8.34 -14.62 -5.82
N ALA A 159 9.22 -15.20 -5.00
CA ALA A 159 10.46 -15.83 -5.46
C ALA A 159 10.16 -17.06 -6.35
N GLY A 160 9.17 -17.88 -6.00
CA GLY A 160 8.75 -19.02 -6.83
C GLY A 160 8.25 -18.63 -8.23
N HIS A 161 7.67 -17.43 -8.38
CA HIS A 161 7.26 -16.91 -9.68
C HIS A 161 8.40 -16.26 -10.47
N ALA A 162 9.35 -15.63 -9.79
CA ALA A 162 10.50 -15.00 -10.43
C ALA A 162 11.45 -16.04 -11.06
N THR A 163 11.57 -17.22 -10.45
CA THR A 163 12.48 -18.29 -10.91
C THR A 163 11.87 -19.26 -11.92
N SER A 164 10.54 -19.35 -12.03
CA SER A 164 9.86 -20.26 -12.98
C SER A 164 9.79 -19.74 -14.43
N ARG A 165 10.34 -18.56 -14.71
CA ARG A 165 10.33 -17.92 -16.04
C ARG A 165 11.73 -17.60 -16.57
N LEU A 166 12.77 -18.16 -15.94
CA LEU A 166 14.15 -18.22 -16.44
C LEU A 166 14.46 -19.66 -16.83
#